data_AF-A0AAQ3UPT8-F1
#
_entry.id   AF-A0AAQ3UPT8-F1
#
_cell.length_a   1.000
_cell.length_b   1.000
_cell.length_c   1.000
_cell.angle_alpha   90.00
_cell.angle_beta   90.00
_cell.angle_gamma   90.00
#
_symmetry.space_group_name_H-M   'P 1'
#
loop_
_entity.id
_entity.type
_entity.pdbx_description
1 polymer ?
#
loop_
_entity_poly.entity_id
_entity_poly.type
_entity_poly.pdbx_seq_one_letter_code
_entity_poly.pdbx_strand_id
1 'polypeptide(L)'
;MIGSFLYLTVTRPDIQFVVCLCACYQASPRTSHHQAVKRIFRYLKFTPELGLWYSSSSSLSLRVFSDTDHAGCRIDRKSTFGTCQLLGTSLVSWSSASKLAYPCLPQKQKPLLHTRTKHIDVRFHFLRDHYEKGDIDLTHVVSANQLADIFTKSLEFDAFTRLR
;
A
#
# COMPACT_ATOMS: atom_id res chain seq x y z
N MET A 1 -14.31 14.08 7.75
CA MET A 1 -13.34 14.53 6.73
C MET A 1 -12.41 13.42 6.26
N ILE A 2 -11.78 12.63 7.14
CA ILE A 2 -10.92 11.52 6.68
C ILE A 2 -11.73 10.38 6.05
N GLY A 3 -12.92 10.08 6.57
CA GLY A 3 -13.80 9.06 6.00
C GLY A 3 -14.18 9.30 4.53
N SER A 4 -14.40 10.55 4.12
CA SER A 4 -14.67 10.89 2.72
C SER A 4 -13.43 10.67 1.82
N PHE A 5 -12.22 10.86 2.35
CA PHE A 5 -11.02 10.52 1.60
C PHE A 5 -10.82 9.02 1.46
N LEU A 6 -11.11 8.24 2.51
CA LEU A 6 -11.08 6.78 2.43
C LEU A 6 -12.03 6.23 1.35
N TYR A 7 -13.15 6.91 1.12
CA TYR A 7 -14.02 6.58 -0.01
C TYR A 7 -13.38 6.91 -1.37
N LEU A 8 -12.75 8.09 -1.49
CA LEU A 8 -12.06 8.49 -2.72
C LEU A 8 -10.88 7.58 -3.07
N THR A 9 -10.24 6.92 -2.09
CA THR A 9 -9.10 6.06 -2.41
C THR A 9 -9.48 4.82 -3.23
N VAL A 10 -10.77 4.51 -3.36
CA VAL A 10 -11.32 3.47 -4.25
C VAL A 10 -11.21 3.85 -5.72
N THR A 11 -11.25 5.15 -6.06
CA THR A 11 -11.08 5.63 -7.45
C THR A 11 -9.73 6.32 -7.66
N ARG A 12 -9.07 6.73 -6.57
CA ARG A 12 -7.82 7.47 -6.53
C ARG A 12 -6.78 6.72 -5.70
N PRO A 13 -6.18 5.65 -6.26
CA PRO A 13 -5.12 4.89 -5.57
C PRO A 13 -3.89 5.75 -5.25
N ASP A 14 -3.64 6.81 -6.02
CA ASP A 14 -2.52 7.73 -5.87
C ASP A 14 -2.49 8.47 -4.52
N ILE A 15 -3.65 8.66 -3.88
CA ILE A 15 -3.73 9.27 -2.55
C ILE A 15 -3.82 8.24 -1.41
N GLN A 16 -3.89 6.95 -1.73
CA GLN A 16 -4.13 5.87 -0.76
C GLN A 16 -3.15 5.94 0.42
N PHE A 17 -1.86 5.98 0.14
CA PHE A 17 -0.82 5.94 1.17
C PHE A 17 -0.95 7.11 2.15
N VAL A 18 -1.06 8.34 1.63
CA VAL A 18 -1.12 9.54 2.47
C VAL A 18 -2.44 9.63 3.27
N VAL A 19 -3.55 9.17 2.70
CA VAL A 19 -4.85 9.12 3.38
C VAL A 19 -4.83 8.09 4.51
N CYS A 20 -4.31 6.89 4.24
CA CYS A 20 -4.13 5.85 5.27
C CYS A 20 -3.28 6.38 6.41
N LEU A 21 -2.16 7.05 6.10
CA LEU A 21 -1.28 7.65 7.10
C LEU A 21 -1.97 8.77 7.91
N CYS A 22 -2.83 9.59 7.31
CA CYS A 22 -3.59 10.60 8.06
C CYS A 22 -4.67 9.97 8.94
N ALA A 23 -5.33 8.91 8.47
CA ALA A 23 -6.37 8.21 9.22
C ALA A 23 -5.85 7.58 10.51
N CYS A 24 -4.59 7.10 10.49
CA CYS A 24 -3.85 6.61 11.65
C CYS A 24 -3.87 7.57 12.85
N TYR A 25 -3.80 8.87 12.58
CA TYR A 25 -3.68 9.92 13.60
C TYR A 25 -4.99 10.70 13.80
N GLN A 26 -6.12 10.17 13.33
CA GLN A 26 -7.43 10.83 13.46
C GLN A 26 -7.84 11.03 14.93
N ALA A 27 -7.46 10.12 15.82
CA ALA A 27 -7.78 10.21 17.25
C ALA A 27 -7.01 11.33 17.97
N SER A 28 -5.83 11.71 17.49
CA SER A 28 -5.01 12.78 18.06
C SER A 28 -4.26 13.53 16.95
N PRO A 29 -4.94 14.42 16.20
CA PRO A 29 -4.36 15.08 15.05
C PRO A 29 -3.46 16.25 15.47
N ARG A 30 -2.23 16.29 14.94
CA ARG A 30 -1.26 17.38 15.15
C ARG A 30 -1.37 18.43 14.04
N THR A 31 -0.77 19.61 14.24
CA THR A 31 -0.73 20.68 13.23
C THR A 31 -0.13 20.22 11.90
N SER A 32 0.87 19.34 11.94
CA SER A 32 1.46 18.69 10.76
C SER A 32 0.44 17.86 9.96
N HIS A 33 -0.41 17.09 10.65
CA HIS A 33 -1.44 16.26 10.00
C HIS A 33 -2.51 17.13 9.32
N HIS A 34 -2.89 18.26 9.92
CA HIS A 34 -3.81 19.21 9.31
C HIS A 34 -3.22 19.86 8.05
N GLN A 35 -1.91 20.17 8.06
CA GLN A 35 -1.22 20.68 6.87
C GLN A 35 -1.18 19.63 5.75
N ALA A 36 -0.95 18.35 6.08
CA ALA A 36 -1.01 17.26 5.12
C ALA A 36 -2.40 17.11 4.49
N VAL A 37 -3.46 17.15 5.30
CA VAL A 37 -4.85 17.15 4.80
C VAL A 37 -5.14 18.32 3.86
N LYS A 38 -4.66 19.54 4.17
CA LYS A 38 -4.78 20.69 3.27
C LYS A 38 -4.04 20.47 1.94
N ARG A 39 -2.90 19.77 1.94
CA ARG A 39 -2.18 19.41 0.71
C ARG A 39 -2.98 18.41 -0.13
N ILE A 40 -3.61 17.41 0.50
CA ILE A 40 -4.50 16.45 -0.19
C ILE A 40 -5.64 17.21 -0.88
N PHE A 41 -6.31 18.14 -0.19
CA PHE A 41 -7.37 18.94 -0.82
C PHE A 41 -6.88 19.77 -2.01
N ARG A 42 -5.73 20.44 -1.89
CA ARG A 42 -5.16 21.21 -3.01
C ARG A 42 -4.83 20.33 -4.20
N TYR A 43 -4.28 19.14 -3.94
CA TYR A 43 -3.96 18.16 -4.96
C TYR A 43 -5.21 17.66 -5.69
N LEU A 44 -6.26 17.30 -4.96
CA LEU A 44 -7.54 16.87 -5.53
C LEU A 44 -8.19 17.97 -6.36
N LYS A 45 -8.15 19.23 -5.89
CA LYS A 45 -8.68 20.39 -6.63
C LYS A 45 -7.94 20.62 -7.95
N PHE A 46 -6.63 20.37 -7.98
CA PHE A 46 -5.81 20.57 -9.18
C PHE A 46 -5.84 19.37 -10.15
N THR A 47 -6.29 18.20 -9.70
CA THR A 47 -6.30 16.97 -10.50
C THR A 47 -7.68 16.31 -10.59
N PRO A 48 -8.71 17.01 -11.10
CA PRO A 48 -10.06 16.47 -11.20
C PRO A 48 -10.17 15.33 -12.22
N GLU A 49 -9.39 15.38 -13.30
CA GLU A 49 -9.45 14.41 -14.42
C GLU A 49 -8.73 13.09 -14.14
N LEU A 50 -7.99 13.00 -13.03
CA LEU A 50 -7.28 11.77 -12.69
C LEU A 50 -8.25 10.76 -12.09
N GLY A 51 -8.21 9.54 -12.61
CA GLY A 51 -9.01 8.40 -12.17
C GLY A 51 -8.51 7.10 -12.80
N LEU A 52 -9.15 6.00 -12.41
CA LEU A 52 -8.84 4.67 -12.96
C LEU A 52 -9.49 4.48 -14.33
N TRP A 53 -8.68 4.10 -15.30
CA TRP A 53 -9.11 3.77 -16.65
C TRP A 53 -8.91 2.28 -16.90
N TYR A 54 -10.00 1.60 -17.30
CA TYR A 54 -9.99 0.20 -17.66
C TYR A 54 -10.16 0.08 -19.17
N SER A 55 -9.11 -0.35 -19.87
CA SER A 55 -9.22 -0.61 -21.30
C SER A 55 -9.94 -1.94 -21.53
N SER A 56 -10.88 -1.98 -22.48
CA SER A 56 -11.54 -3.23 -22.88
C SER A 56 -10.59 -4.19 -23.64
N SER A 57 -9.48 -3.67 -24.15
CA SER A 57 -8.50 -4.43 -24.93
C SER A 57 -7.37 -5.06 -24.10
N SER A 58 -7.38 -4.92 -22.77
CA SER A 58 -6.30 -5.44 -21.93
C SER A 58 -6.31 -6.96 -21.87
N SER A 59 -5.13 -7.58 -21.92
CA SER A 59 -4.98 -9.02 -21.67
C SER A 59 -5.47 -9.39 -20.26
N LEU A 60 -5.99 -10.61 -20.09
CA LEU A 60 -6.42 -11.13 -18.78
C LEU A 60 -5.25 -11.73 -17.97
N SER A 61 -4.08 -11.09 -18.03
CA SER A 61 -2.88 -11.53 -17.30
C SER A 61 -2.79 -10.83 -15.94
N LEU A 62 -2.84 -11.60 -14.85
CA LEU A 62 -2.71 -11.04 -13.50
C LEU A 62 -1.24 -10.77 -13.16
N ARG A 63 -0.91 -9.53 -12.79
CA ARG A 63 0.41 -9.13 -12.29
C ARG A 63 0.25 -8.53 -10.90
N VAL A 64 1.07 -8.98 -9.95
CA VAL A 64 1.02 -8.50 -8.56
C VAL A 64 2.37 -7.94 -8.17
N PHE A 65 2.37 -6.71 -7.67
CA PHE A 65 3.52 -6.09 -7.05
C PHE A 65 3.28 -5.99 -5.55
N SER A 66 4.32 -6.27 -4.78
CA SER A 66 4.29 -6.13 -3.33
C SER A 66 5.59 -5.53 -2.87
N ASP A 67 5.50 -4.50 -2.03
CA ASP A 67 6.66 -3.86 -1.42
C ASP A 67 6.46 -3.78 0.10
N THR A 68 7.56 -3.89 0.83
CA THR A 68 7.60 -3.68 2.28
C THR A 68 8.69 -2.68 2.58
N ASP A 69 8.31 -1.51 3.09
CA ASP A 69 9.26 -0.54 3.59
C ASP A 69 9.45 -0.73 5.10
N HIS A 70 10.65 -1.15 5.51
CA HIS A 70 10.98 -1.39 6.90
C HIS A 70 11.44 -0.08 7.56
N ALA A 71 10.77 0.30 8.65
CA ALA A 71 11.08 1.49 9.43
C ALA A 71 11.05 2.83 8.66
N GLY A 72 10.47 2.87 7.46
CA GLY A 72 10.34 4.09 6.65
C GLY A 72 9.55 5.22 7.32
N CYS A 73 8.61 4.88 8.23
CA CYS A 73 7.95 5.90 9.05
C CYS A 73 8.92 6.45 10.10
N ARG A 74 9.46 7.66 9.86
CA ARG A 74 10.38 8.36 10.79
C ARG A 74 9.81 8.57 12.19
N ILE A 75 8.48 8.59 12.33
CA ILE A 75 7.79 8.88 13.60
C ILE A 75 7.67 7.60 14.45
N ASP A 76 7.23 6.50 13.85
CA ASP A 76 6.89 5.28 14.59
C ASP A 76 7.89 4.12 14.37
N ARG A 77 8.85 4.27 13.44
CA ARG A 77 9.73 3.20 12.92
C ARG A 77 8.99 1.90 12.55
N LYS A 78 7.70 2.03 12.22
CA LYS A 78 6.85 0.90 11.82
C LYS A 78 7.09 0.57 10.35
N SER A 79 6.95 -0.72 10.04
CA SER A 79 6.97 -1.19 8.66
C SER A 79 5.64 -0.84 7.96
N THR A 80 5.74 -0.36 6.73
CA THR A 80 4.62 -0.18 5.82
C THR A 80 4.67 -1.27 4.76
N PHE A 81 3.54 -1.93 4.52
CA PHE A 81 3.37 -2.89 3.44
C PHE A 81 2.39 -2.34 2.43
N GLY A 82 2.67 -2.55 1.15
CA GLY A 82 1.82 -2.11 0.05
C GLY A 82 1.76 -3.18 -1.03
N THR A 83 0.58 -3.34 -1.61
CA THR A 83 0.35 -4.27 -2.72
C THR A 83 -0.42 -3.59 -3.81
N CYS A 84 -0.12 -3.95 -5.06
CA CYS A 84 -0.96 -3.60 -6.19
C CYS A 84 -1.12 -4.80 -7.13
N GLN A 85 -2.33 -4.97 -7.63
CA GLN A 85 -2.75 -6.09 -8.46
C GLN A 85 -3.33 -5.53 -9.76
N LEU A 86 -2.67 -5.84 -10.87
CA LEU A 86 -3.05 -5.42 -12.20
C LEU A 86 -3.62 -6.61 -12.98
N LEU A 87 -4.74 -6.38 -13.66
CA LEU A 87 -5.25 -7.28 -14.69
C LEU A 87 -4.91 -6.68 -16.05
N GLY A 88 -3.98 -7.32 -16.76
CA GLY A 88 -3.37 -6.75 -17.95
C GLY A 88 -2.59 -5.50 -17.59
N THR A 89 -3.04 -4.36 -18.11
CA THR A 89 -2.51 -3.02 -17.81
C THR A 89 -3.34 -2.25 -16.78
N SER A 90 -4.50 -2.77 -16.39
CA SER A 90 -5.45 -2.06 -15.54
C SER A 90 -5.25 -2.43 -14.07
N LEU A 91 -5.15 -1.45 -13.17
CA LEU A 91 -5.05 -1.69 -11.74
C LEU A 91 -6.44 -2.05 -11.17
N VAL A 92 -6.57 -3.24 -10.56
CA VAL A 92 -7.86 -3.76 -10.08
C VAL A 92 -7.96 -3.72 -8.55
N SER A 93 -6.85 -3.96 -7.85
CA SER A 93 -6.84 -4.01 -6.39
C SER A 93 -5.53 -3.48 -5.85
N TRP A 94 -5.61 -2.70 -4.77
CA TRP A 94 -4.45 -2.14 -4.10
C TRP A 94 -4.69 -2.06 -2.60
N SER A 95 -3.60 -2.09 -1.84
CA SER A 95 -3.66 -1.92 -0.40
C SER A 95 -2.40 -1.25 0.11
N SER A 96 -2.56 -0.48 1.18
CA SER A 96 -1.47 0.12 1.95
C SER A 96 -1.78 -0.14 3.41
N ALA A 97 -0.98 -0.98 4.05
CA ALA A 97 -1.08 -1.31 5.46
C ALA A 97 0.20 -0.86 6.16
N SER A 98 0.14 0.27 6.85
CA SER A 98 1.08 0.51 7.94
C SER A 98 0.69 -0.39 9.11
N LYS A 99 1.65 -0.97 9.85
CA LYS A 99 1.36 -1.71 11.09
C LYS A 99 0.85 -0.77 12.19
N LEU A 100 -0.32 -0.16 12.04
CA LEU A 100 -1.22 0.01 13.16
C LEU A 100 -1.99 -1.28 13.31
N ALA A 101 -1.36 -2.22 14.01
CA ALA A 101 -2.11 -3.24 14.69
C ALA A 101 -3.00 -2.52 15.72
N TYR A 102 -4.25 -2.23 15.34
CA TYR A 102 -5.37 -1.87 16.19
C TYR A 102 -5.25 -0.52 16.96
N PRO A 103 -6.27 0.35 16.96
CA PRO A 103 -6.40 1.29 18.05
C PRO A 103 -6.58 0.47 19.34
N CYS A 104 -5.78 0.77 20.36
CA CYS A 104 -5.92 0.30 21.74
C CYS A 104 -6.14 -1.21 21.99
N LEU A 105 -5.07 -2.00 22.02
CA LEU A 105 -4.93 -3.07 23.02
C LEU A 105 -3.51 -2.98 23.61
N PRO A 106 -3.34 -3.03 24.95
CA PRO A 106 -2.02 -2.97 25.57
C PRO A 106 -1.18 -4.13 25.01
N GLN A 107 -0.02 -3.78 24.47
CA GLN A 107 0.96 -4.73 23.98
C GLN A 107 1.50 -5.52 25.18
N LYS A 108 0.80 -6.61 25.55
CA LYS A 108 1.39 -7.67 26.35
C LYS A 108 2.58 -8.18 25.54
N GLN A 109 3.80 -7.98 26.03
CA GLN A 109 4.99 -8.64 25.50
C GLN A 109 4.66 -10.13 25.40
N LYS A 110 4.51 -10.65 24.17
CA LYS A 110 4.31 -12.08 23.98
C LYS A 110 5.69 -12.75 24.05
N PRO A 111 5.91 -13.67 25.00
CA PRO A 111 7.15 -14.40 25.07
C PRO A 111 7.26 -15.36 23.89
N LEU A 112 8.49 -15.44 23.37
CA LEU A 112 9.14 -16.53 22.64
C LEU A 112 8.29 -17.33 21.63
N LEU A 113 8.57 -17.05 20.36
CA LEU A 113 8.64 -17.97 19.22
C LEU A 113 8.33 -19.45 19.53
N HIS A 114 7.12 -19.92 19.19
CA HIS A 114 6.96 -21.30 18.68
C HIS A 114 5.67 -21.56 17.89
N THR A 115 4.57 -20.80 18.07
CA THR A 115 3.30 -21.09 17.36
C THR A 115 3.14 -20.31 16.04
N ARG A 116 3.83 -19.16 15.90
CA ARG A 116 3.75 -18.33 14.68
C ARG A 116 4.65 -18.80 13.54
N THR A 117 5.67 -19.60 13.79
CA THR A 117 6.56 -20.05 12.71
C THR A 117 5.87 -21.05 11.79
N LYS A 118 5.05 -21.95 12.35
CA LYS A 118 4.34 -23.00 11.60
C LYS A 118 3.43 -22.48 10.49
N HIS A 119 2.64 -21.43 10.73
CA HIS A 119 1.75 -20.89 9.69
C HIS A 119 2.51 -20.10 8.61
N ILE A 120 3.69 -19.55 8.94
CA ILE A 120 4.57 -18.90 7.97
C ILE A 120 5.20 -19.97 7.08
N ASP A 121 5.69 -21.06 7.67
CA ASP A 121 6.19 -22.22 6.93
C ASP A 121 5.12 -22.78 6.00
N VAL A 122 3.89 -23.02 6.47
CA VAL A 122 2.81 -23.55 5.62
C VAL A 122 2.52 -22.64 4.42
N ARG A 123 2.49 -21.32 4.61
CA ARG A 123 2.30 -20.35 3.51
C ARG A 123 3.49 -20.31 2.56
N PHE A 124 4.69 -20.42 3.09
CA PHE A 124 5.92 -20.46 2.30
C PHE A 124 5.94 -21.72 1.42
N HIS A 125 5.63 -22.88 1.99
CA HIS A 125 5.55 -24.14 1.26
C HIS A 125 4.46 -24.06 0.19
N PHE A 126 3.28 -23.54 0.53
CA PHE A 126 2.22 -23.32 -0.46
C PHE A 126 2.67 -22.45 -1.65
N LEU A 127 3.34 -21.32 -1.40
CA LEU A 127 3.86 -20.46 -2.46
C LEU A 127 4.95 -21.14 -3.28
N ARG A 128 5.85 -21.89 -2.62
CA ARG A 128 6.89 -22.66 -3.29
C ARG A 128 6.29 -23.73 -4.20
N ASP A 129 5.29 -24.48 -3.72
CA ASP A 129 4.63 -25.53 -4.50
C ASP A 129 3.96 -24.96 -5.76
N HIS A 130 3.31 -23.79 -5.65
CA HIS A 130 2.69 -23.13 -6.80
C HIS A 130 3.70 -22.49 -7.76
N TYR A 131 4.85 -22.04 -7.24
CA TYR A 131 5.97 -21.60 -8.07
C TYR A 131 6.57 -22.78 -8.85
N GLU A 132 6.80 -23.92 -8.19
CA GLU A 132 7.33 -25.14 -8.82
C GLU A 132 6.36 -25.74 -9.85
N LYS A 133 5.05 -25.62 -9.64
CA LYS A 133 4.01 -26.01 -10.62
C LYS A 133 3.91 -25.08 -11.83
N GLY A 134 4.54 -23.90 -11.77
CA GLY A 134 4.45 -22.88 -12.83
C GLY A 134 3.15 -22.06 -12.79
N ASP A 135 2.39 -22.12 -11.71
CA ASP A 135 1.16 -21.31 -11.53
C ASP A 135 1.50 -19.84 -11.22
N ILE A 136 2.67 -19.60 -10.62
CA ILE A 136 3.16 -18.28 -10.21
C ILE A 136 4.57 -18.09 -10.74
N ASP A 137 4.80 -16.98 -11.44
CA ASP A 137 6.15 -16.53 -11.79
C ASP A 137 6.59 -15.39 -10.87
N LEU A 138 7.75 -15.55 -10.23
CA LEU A 138 8.33 -14.59 -9.30
C LEU A 138 9.47 -13.86 -9.99
N THR A 139 9.21 -12.62 -10.41
CA THR A 139 10.20 -11.76 -11.05
C THR A 139 10.65 -10.66 -10.09
N HIS A 140 11.97 -10.49 -9.96
CA HIS A 140 12.52 -9.37 -9.21
C HIS A 140 12.39 -8.09 -10.04
N VAL A 141 11.76 -7.06 -9.45
CA VAL A 141 11.56 -5.76 -10.09
C VAL A 141 12.46 -4.72 -9.42
N VAL A 142 13.20 -3.97 -10.23
CA VAL A 142 14.04 -2.86 -9.74
C VAL A 142 13.18 -1.73 -9.16
N SER A 143 13.69 -1.03 -8.14
CA SER A 143 12.94 0.01 -7.40
C SER A 143 12.34 1.10 -8.30
N ALA A 144 12.98 1.44 -9.42
CA ALA A 144 12.45 2.43 -10.37
C ALA A 144 11.10 2.05 -11.00
N ASN A 145 10.83 0.74 -11.11
CA ASN A 145 9.64 0.15 -11.72
C ASN A 145 8.73 -0.54 -10.71
N GLN A 146 9.02 -0.41 -9.41
CA GLN A 146 8.22 -1.03 -8.35
C GLN A 146 6.94 -0.23 -8.13
N LEU A 147 5.86 -0.63 -8.82
CA LEU A 147 4.55 0.04 -8.71
C LEU A 147 4.01 0.04 -7.27
N ALA A 148 4.41 -0.93 -6.43
CA ALA A 148 3.97 -0.96 -5.04
C ALA A 148 4.57 0.18 -4.17
N ASP A 149 5.62 0.88 -4.63
CA ASP A 149 6.28 1.95 -3.88
C ASP A 149 5.35 3.13 -3.59
N ILE A 150 4.40 3.42 -4.50
CA ILE A 150 3.40 4.49 -4.29
C ILE A 150 2.50 4.20 -3.08
N PHE A 151 2.39 2.94 -2.68
CA PHE A 151 1.58 2.50 -1.55
C PHE A 151 2.39 2.34 -0.25
N THR A 152 3.72 2.37 -0.31
CA THR A 152 4.58 2.15 0.87
C THR A 152 5.35 3.40 1.31
N LYS A 153 5.69 4.28 0.37
CA LYS A 153 6.67 5.36 0.56
C LYS A 153 6.09 6.73 0.21
N SER A 154 6.61 7.76 0.89
CA SER A 154 6.47 9.14 0.44
C SER A 154 7.46 9.38 -0.69
N LEU A 155 6.96 9.40 -1.93
CA LEU A 155 7.77 9.57 -3.12
C LEU A 155 8.06 11.05 -3.42
N GLU A 156 9.20 11.31 -4.07
CA GLU A 156 9.48 12.59 -4.70
C GLU A 156 8.54 12.82 -5.89
N PHE A 157 8.38 14.09 -6.30
CA PHE A 157 7.39 14.48 -7.31
C PHE A 157 7.55 13.72 -8.64
N ASP A 158 8.78 13.52 -9.12
CA ASP A 158 9.05 12.84 -10.39
C ASP A 158 8.74 11.34 -10.32
N ALA A 159 9.11 10.70 -9.21
CA ALA A 159 8.80 9.29 -8.98
C ALA A 159 7.28 9.08 -8.79
N PHE A 160 6.63 9.97 -8.06
CA PHE A 160 5.17 9.96 -7.88
C PHE A 160 4.43 10.13 -9.20
N THR A 161 4.84 11.09 -10.03
CA THR A 161 4.19 11.37 -11.33
C THR A 161 4.37 10.22 -12.31
N ARG A 162 5.49 9.49 -12.23
CA ARG A 162 5.77 8.31 -13.07
C ARG A 162 4.96 7.07 -12.66
N LEU A 163 4.78 6.86 -11.35
CA LEU A 163 4.10 5.67 -10.80
C LEU A 163 2.57 5.83 -10.71
N ARG A 164 2.07 7.04 -10.91
CA ARG A 164 0.65 7.38 -10.96
C ARG A 164 0.08 7.18 -12.35
#